data_AF-A0A5D2SAU6-F1
#
_entry.id   AF-A0A5D2SAU6-F1
#
_cell.length_a   1.000
_cell.length_b   1.000
_cell.length_c   1.000
_cell.angle_alpha   90.00
_cell.angle_beta   90.00
_cell.angle_gamma   90.00
#
_symmetry.space_group_name_H-M   'P 1'
#
loop_
_entity.id
_entity.type
_entity.pdbx_description
1 polymer ?
#
loop_
_entity_poly.entity_id
_entity_poly.type
_entity_poly.pdbx_seq_one_letter_code
_entity_poly.pdbx_strand_id
1 'polypeptide(L)' 'MGISIMKTLLIFFALISMIVVQVGAAARNGVTYIHPGVLDPCKRPGGPYSGYDPNRNSAPTQANTYNCGCSGHHRCPH' A
#
# COMPACT_ATOMS: atom_id res chain seq x y z
N MET A 1 50.25 -7.14 -20.03
CA MET A 1 48.89 -7.14 -20.62
C MET A 1 47.74 -7.39 -19.62
N GLY A 2 47.97 -7.46 -18.30
CA GLY A 2 46.86 -7.64 -17.32
C GLY A 2 46.24 -6.33 -16.79
N ILE A 3 47.03 -5.26 -16.75
CA ILE A 3 46.63 -3.98 -16.13
C ILE A 3 45.56 -3.25 -16.96
N SER A 4 45.61 -3.34 -18.30
CA SER A 4 44.57 -2.74 -19.14
C SER A 4 43.24 -3.48 -19.02
N ILE A 5 43.25 -4.81 -18.87
CA ILE A 5 42.05 -5.63 -18.78
C ILE A 5 41.26 -5.31 -17.51
N MET A 6 41.92 -5.28 -16.33
CA MET A 6 41.25 -4.87 -15.08
C MET A 6 40.66 -3.46 -15.19
N LYS A 7 41.39 -2.55 -15.81
CA LYS A 7 40.97 -1.14 -15.96
C LYS A 7 39.76 -1.02 -16.89
N THR A 8 39.73 -1.77 -17.98
CA THR A 8 38.57 -1.89 -18.87
C THR A 8 37.36 -2.49 -18.17
N LEU A 9 37.55 -3.54 -17.37
CA LEU A 9 36.47 -4.17 -16.60
C LEU A 9 35.88 -3.23 -15.55
N LEU A 10 36.72 -2.47 -14.84
CA LEU A 10 36.27 -1.48 -13.87
C LEU A 10 35.45 -0.36 -14.52
N ILE A 11 35.87 0.12 -15.69
CA ILE A 11 35.11 1.13 -16.46
C ILE A 11 33.76 0.56 -16.87
N PHE A 12 33.71 -0.67 -17.39
CA PHE A 12 32.47 -1.33 -17.75
C PHE A 12 31.52 -1.51 -16.56
N PHE A 13 32.05 -1.94 -15.41
CA PHE A 13 31.26 -2.15 -14.20
C PHE A 13 30.67 -0.84 -13.68
N ALA A 14 31.44 0.26 -13.73
CA ALA A 14 30.99 1.59 -13.36
C ALA A 14 29.87 2.10 -14.28
N LEU A 15 30.00 1.90 -15.59
CA LEU A 15 28.98 2.29 -16.56
C LEU A 15 27.67 1.53 -16.36
N ILE A 16 27.73 0.20 -16.18
CA ILE A 16 26.54 -0.63 -15.93
C ILE A 16 25.86 -0.21 -14.62
N SER A 17 26.65 0.00 -13.56
CA SER A 17 26.13 0.42 -12.26
C SER A 17 25.42 1.78 -12.35
N MET A 18 25.97 2.73 -13.11
CA MET A 18 25.34 4.04 -13.33
C MET A 18 23.99 3.91 -14.05
N ILE A 19 23.91 3.06 -15.08
CA ILE A 19 22.67 2.81 -15.84
C ILE A 19 21.61 2.17 -14.93
N VAL A 20 21.98 1.17 -14.13
CA VAL A 20 21.05 0.50 -13.20
C VAL A 20 20.50 1.48 -12.17
N VAL A 21 21.34 2.35 -11.61
CA VAL A 21 20.92 3.38 -10.65
C VAL A 21 19.97 4.39 -11.30
N GLN A 22 20.26 4.84 -12.54
CA GLN A 22 19.38 5.76 -13.26
C GLN A 22 18.03 5.12 -13.61
N VAL A 23 18.00 3.87 -14.07
CA VAL A 23 16.76 3.13 -14.33
C VAL A 23 15.96 2.94 -13.05
N GLY A 24 16.61 2.58 -11.93
CA GLY A 24 15.95 2.46 -10.64
C GLY A 24 15.37 3.78 -10.14
N ALA A 25 16.09 4.90 -10.33
CA ALA A 25 15.61 6.23 -9.97
C ALA A 25 14.46 6.71 -10.88
N ALA A 26 14.56 6.47 -12.20
CA ALA A 26 13.50 6.80 -13.16
C ALA A 26 12.24 5.95 -12.92
N ALA A 27 12.40 4.66 -12.62
CA ALA A 27 11.29 3.79 -12.23
C ALA A 27 10.60 4.32 -10.98
N ARG A 28 11.34 4.77 -9.95
CA ARG A 28 10.74 5.39 -8.75
C ARG A 28 9.97 6.68 -9.05
N ASN A 29 10.43 7.48 -10.01
CA ASN A 29 9.74 8.71 -10.43
C ASN A 29 8.51 8.44 -11.31
N GLY A 30 8.44 7.27 -11.97
CA GLY A 30 7.30 6.83 -12.79
C GLY A 30 6.33 5.87 -12.09
N VAL A 31 6.62 5.45 -10.86
CA VAL A 31 5.72 4.59 -10.07
C VAL A 31 4.57 5.46 -9.57
N THR A 32 3.42 5.35 -10.22
CA THR A 32 2.13 5.72 -9.62
C THR A 32 1.87 4.75 -8.48
N TYR A 33 2.32 5.10 -7.27
CA TYR A 33 1.96 4.36 -6.08
C TYR A 33 0.43 4.27 -6.01
N ILE A 34 -0.08 3.07 -5.84
CA ILE A 34 -1.51 2.87 -5.58
C ILE A 34 -1.83 3.68 -4.32
N HIS A 35 -2.87 4.52 -4.40
CA HIS A 35 -3.25 5.36 -3.28
C HIS A 35 -3.48 4.47 -2.04
N PRO A 36 -2.94 4.78 -0.85
CA PRO A 36 -3.07 3.94 0.35
C PRO A 36 -4.52 3.56 0.67
N GLY A 37 -5.45 4.49 0.42
CA GLY A 37 -6.90 4.30 0.44
C GLY A 37 -7.47 3.12 -0.36
N VAL A 38 -6.72 2.57 -1.32
CA VAL A 38 -7.12 1.35 -2.07
C VAL A 38 -6.78 0.09 -1.29
N LEU A 39 -5.68 0.10 -0.53
CA LEU A 39 -5.26 -1.02 0.33
C LEU A 39 -5.98 -0.99 1.68
N ASP A 40 -6.16 0.21 2.22
CA ASP A 40 -6.86 0.46 3.47
C ASP A 40 -7.99 1.46 3.19
N PRO A 41 -9.25 0.99 3.06
CA PRO A 41 -10.40 1.85 2.82
C PRO A 41 -10.55 2.99 3.82
N CYS A 42 -9.97 2.84 5.02
CA CYS A 42 -10.03 3.81 6.10
C CYS A 42 -9.06 4.98 5.88
N LYS A 43 -8.07 4.81 5.01
CA LYS A 43 -7.07 5.82 4.60
C LYS A 43 -7.38 6.43 3.23
N ARG A 44 -8.63 6.35 2.80
CA ARG A 44 -9.12 6.98 1.56
C ARG A 44 -8.87 8.50 1.59
N PRO A 45 -8.52 9.14 0.46
CA PRO A 45 -8.42 10.59 0.43
C PRO A 45 -9.83 11.17 0.65
N GLY A 46 -9.93 12.16 1.54
CA GLY A 46 -11.21 12.65 2.06
C GLY A 46 -11.53 12.19 3.50
N GLY A 47 -10.70 11.33 4.08
CA GLY A 47 -10.82 10.89 5.48
C GLY A 47 -11.51 9.53 5.65
N PRO A 48 -11.60 9.03 6.89
CA PRO A 48 -12.26 7.77 7.18
C PRO A 48 -13.76 7.83 6.86
N TYR A 49 -14.33 6.69 6.46
CA TYR A 49 -15.77 6.58 6.26
C TYR A 49 -16.53 6.77 7.58
N SER A 50 -17.78 7.25 7.51
CA SER A 50 -18.67 7.39 8.66
C SER A 50 -18.88 6.02 9.35
N GLY A 51 -18.43 5.88 10.59
CA GLY A 51 -18.47 4.62 11.34
C GLY A 51 -17.14 3.87 11.38
N TYR A 52 -16.05 4.43 10.83
CA TYR A 52 -14.71 3.94 11.10
C TYR A 52 -14.28 4.31 12.52
N ASP A 53 -13.96 3.29 13.33
CA ASP A 53 -13.31 3.48 14.63
C ASP A 53 -11.79 3.28 14.49
N PRO A 54 -10.97 4.28 14.81
CA PRO A 54 -9.50 4.14 14.79
C PRO A 54 -8.98 3.14 15.83
N ASN A 55 -9.77 2.80 16.86
CA ASN A 55 -9.45 1.77 17.83
C ASN A 55 -10.10 0.44 17.44
N ARG A 56 -9.29 -0.51 16.97
CA ARG A 56 -9.76 -1.86 16.61
C ARG A 56 -10.42 -2.63 17.75
N ASN A 57 -10.13 -2.27 19.00
CA ASN A 57 -10.67 -2.93 20.20
C ASN A 57 -11.93 -2.23 20.74
N SER A 58 -12.44 -1.22 20.05
CA SER A 58 -13.67 -0.58 20.49
C SER A 58 -14.88 -1.49 20.30
N ALA A 59 -15.92 -1.23 21.08
CA ALA A 59 -17.19 -1.91 20.89
C ALA A 59 -17.82 -1.45 19.56
N PRO A 60 -18.43 -2.36 18.77
CA PRO A 60 -19.17 -1.99 17.58
C PRO A 60 -20.22 -0.93 17.90
N THR A 61 -20.15 0.20 17.20
CA THR A 61 -21.16 1.25 17.33
C THR A 61 -22.31 0.99 16.36
N GLN A 62 -23.51 1.36 16.78
CA GLN A 62 -24.68 1.18 15.94
C GLN A 62 -24.59 2.06 14.68
N ALA A 63 -24.68 1.44 13.49
CA ALA A 63 -24.48 2.14 12.22
C ALA A 63 -25.67 3.05 11.81
N ASN A 64 -26.86 2.80 12.33
CA ASN A 64 -28.08 3.57 12.03
C ASN A 64 -29.10 3.42 13.16
N THR A 65 -30.12 4.28 13.20
CA THR A 65 -31.21 4.20 14.19
C THR A 65 -32.21 3.07 13.96
N TYR A 66 -32.10 2.33 12.85
CA TYR A 66 -33.02 1.25 12.52
C TYR A 66 -32.64 -0.02 13.29
N ASN A 67 -33.40 -0.31 14.35
CA ASN A 67 -33.30 -1.56 15.11
C ASN A 67 -34.09 -2.70 14.45
N CYS A 68 -33.87 -2.94 13.16
CA CYS A 68 -34.42 -4.12 12.47
C CYS A 68 -33.61 -5.35 12.89
N GLY A 69 -33.82 -5.80 14.13
CA GLY A 69 -33.27 -7.04 14.64
C GLY A 69 -33.99 -8.26 14.05
N CYS A 70 -33.56 -9.43 14.46
CA CYS A 70 -34.19 -10.69 14.06
C CYS A 70 -35.58 -10.77 14.69
N SER A 71 -36.61 -11.02 13.89
CA SER A 71 -37.96 -11.24 14.43
C SER A 71 -38.00 -12.62 15.11
N GLY A 72 -38.82 -12.77 16.15
CA GLY A 72 -38.90 -14.04 16.92
C GLY A 72 -39.27 -15.28 16.10
N HIS A 73 -39.82 -15.08 14.89
CA HIS A 73 -40.15 -16.13 13.92
C HIS A 73 -38.93 -16.67 13.16
N HIS A 74 -37.91 -15.83 12.97
CA HIS A 74 -36.64 -16.19 12.34
C HIS A 74 -35.51 -15.74 13.26
N ARG A 75 -35.33 -16.47 14.37
CA ARG A 75 -34.22 -16.24 15.29
C ARG A 75 -32.91 -16.28 14.49
N CYS A 76 -32.03 -15.31 14.73
CA CYS A 76 -30.70 -15.38 14.15
C CYS A 76 -29.94 -16.52 14.82
N PRO A 77 -29.44 -17.51 14.05
CA PRO A 77 -28.55 -18.51 14.60
C PRO A 77 -27.25 -17.84 15.06
N HIS A 78 -26.75 -18.30 16.21
CA HIS A 78 -25.47 -17.88 16.79
C HIS A 78 -24.28 -18.39 15.99
#